data_AF-A0A818JIL7-F1
#
_entry.id   AF-A0A818JIL7-F1
#
_cell.length_a   1.000
_cell.length_b   1.000
_cell.length_c   1.000
_cell.angle_alpha   90.00
_cell.angle_beta   90.00
_cell.angle_gamma   90.00
#
_symmetry.space_group_name_H-M   'P 1'
#
loop_
_entity.id
_entity.type
_entity.pdbx_description
1 polymer ?
#
loop_
_entity_poly.entity_id
_entity_poly.type
_entity_poly.pdbx_seq_one_letter_code
_entity_poly.pdbx_strand_id
1 'polypeptide(L)'
;MYLRYVSLNLKSIVFPRLQIVNKFISRTLSNQSKTKIDLSQLIKSANENNNDEIDMNETKAEQKAPEKIESNRLSFVEKFLKNVFSYQINSIAILIVAGIGYVMYEQVKNDYEIKSTFRHGSCPNFKFKEEQLLERKSLLNSLITILTPVADKLVSSYYIVLGEHGVGKSTLIRQAAREVGRGVIYVYVPSNVEKFGTAFARAINFDFKEHIRLSTWIESTMFGAPPDDGKEESWERVLIIFEKYAIDFKKKYGCVPVLIFDNCDMLAEKNPEMLEILQDTAKTAVDDSSWITVFIMSVGVAFEQMEGRSSITRASSSLEISDLSEEESMTYLIEKRNLSQEMAKDLYNLFGGRIKSLQSAASKLESGVSFRTIRKSILQDIARRIEKIRCRATIQEQTFLFNVLCILSSQPEITIDELIEIEKDVTVRQKILNELRDETILIRSVSAGSYIYHSQSIRVCVEEYYKDKC
;
A
#
# COMPACT_ATOMS: atom_id res chain seq x y z
N MET A 1 -14.33 -0.58 18.24
CA MET A 1 -15.63 -0.87 18.92
C MET A 1 -15.56 -0.55 20.43
N TYR A 2 -14.54 -1.00 21.16
CA TYR A 2 -14.33 -0.71 22.59
C TYR A 2 -14.14 0.79 22.90
N LEU A 3 -13.31 1.52 22.13
CA LEU A 3 -13.14 2.97 22.31
C LEU A 3 -14.42 3.78 22.00
N ARG A 4 -15.20 3.34 21.00
CA ARG A 4 -16.52 3.92 20.70
C ARG A 4 -17.52 3.64 21.83
N TYR A 5 -17.45 2.45 22.44
CA TYR A 5 -18.23 2.08 23.62
C TYR A 5 -17.84 2.87 24.87
N VAL A 6 -16.55 3.08 25.13
CA VAL A 6 -16.06 3.93 26.25
C VAL A 6 -16.42 5.40 26.04
N SER A 7 -16.26 5.93 24.83
CA SER A 7 -16.65 7.31 24.46
C SER A 7 -18.16 7.53 24.55
N LEU A 8 -18.96 6.58 24.04
CA LEU A 8 -20.42 6.63 24.14
C LEU A 8 -20.88 6.50 25.60
N ASN A 9 -20.25 5.67 26.42
CA ASN A 9 -20.58 5.55 27.84
C ASN A 9 -20.19 6.82 28.63
N LEU A 10 -19.04 7.44 28.34
CA LEU A 10 -18.65 8.73 28.94
C LEU A 10 -19.65 9.84 28.56
N LYS A 11 -20.02 9.95 27.27
CA LYS A 11 -20.97 10.97 26.80
C LYS A 11 -22.42 10.73 27.22
N SER A 12 -22.89 9.48 27.26
CA SER A 12 -24.30 9.16 27.53
C SER A 12 -24.62 8.91 29.02
N ILE A 13 -23.65 8.45 29.80
CA ILE A 13 -23.88 8.08 31.21
C ILE A 13 -23.29 9.13 32.15
N VAL A 14 -22.08 9.63 31.88
CA VAL A 14 -21.35 10.48 32.84
C VAL A 14 -21.74 11.95 32.71
N PHE A 15 -21.79 12.50 31.49
CA PHE A 15 -22.14 13.91 31.26
C PHE A 15 -23.58 14.30 31.70
N PRO A 16 -24.63 13.53 31.38
CA PRO A 16 -25.98 13.83 31.83
C PRO A 16 -26.14 13.67 33.35
N ARG A 17 -25.44 12.72 33.96
CA ARG A 17 -25.46 12.52 35.42
C ARG A 17 -24.70 13.62 36.17
N LEU A 18 -23.60 14.14 35.61
CA LEU A 18 -22.93 15.34 36.11
C LEU A 18 -23.84 16.57 36.01
N GLN A 19 -24.60 16.73 34.93
CA GLN A 19 -25.60 17.81 34.81
C GLN A 19 -26.75 17.65 35.81
N ILE A 20 -27.22 16.43 36.07
CA ILE A 20 -28.25 16.14 37.09
C ILE A 20 -27.72 16.47 38.49
N VAL A 21 -26.49 16.07 38.80
CA VAL A 21 -25.83 16.39 40.08
C VAL A 21 -25.62 17.90 40.22
N ASN A 22 -25.19 18.58 39.18
CA ASN A 22 -25.02 20.04 39.20
C ASN A 22 -26.37 20.76 39.36
N LYS A 23 -27.42 20.31 38.67
CA LYS A 23 -28.80 20.83 38.80
C LYS A 23 -29.42 20.53 40.17
N PHE A 24 -29.05 19.40 40.78
CA PHE A 24 -29.45 19.05 42.15
C PHE A 24 -28.74 19.94 43.17
N ILE A 25 -27.43 20.16 43.02
CA ILE A 25 -26.64 21.08 43.85
C ILE A 25 -27.18 22.52 43.73
N SER A 26 -27.45 23.02 42.51
CA SER A 26 -28.03 24.35 42.31
C SER A 26 -29.42 24.51 42.95
N ARG A 27 -30.29 23.49 42.88
CA ARG A 27 -31.61 23.50 43.55
C ARG A 27 -31.51 23.45 45.07
N THR A 28 -30.53 22.72 45.59
CA THR A 28 -30.31 22.61 47.05
C THR A 28 -29.78 23.94 47.61
N LEU A 29 -28.88 24.59 46.88
CA LEU A 29 -28.37 25.93 47.21
C LEU A 29 -29.47 27.02 47.10
N SER A 30 -30.36 26.96 46.09
CA SER A 30 -31.47 27.91 45.98
C SER A 30 -32.56 27.73 47.05
N ASN A 31 -32.73 26.51 47.56
CA ASN A 31 -33.69 26.24 48.63
C ASN A 31 -33.15 26.66 50.01
N GLN A 32 -31.83 26.61 50.22
CA GLN A 32 -31.18 27.18 51.41
C GLN A 32 -31.26 28.72 51.45
N SER A 33 -31.24 29.39 50.29
CA SER A 33 -31.40 30.86 50.25
C SER A 33 -32.84 31.31 50.52
N LYS A 34 -33.85 30.55 50.07
CA LYS A 34 -35.28 30.85 50.32
C LYS A 34 -35.69 30.67 51.78
N THR A 35 -35.22 29.61 52.44
CA THR A 35 -35.50 29.35 53.87
C THR A 35 -34.89 30.41 54.80
N LYS A 36 -33.72 30.98 54.43
CA LYS A 36 -33.11 32.11 55.15
C LYS A 36 -33.88 33.43 55.02
N ILE A 37 -34.57 33.63 53.89
CA ILE A 37 -35.37 34.85 53.62
C ILE A 37 -36.69 34.80 54.41
N ASP A 38 -37.39 33.66 54.42
CA ASP A 38 -38.66 33.50 55.17
C ASP A 38 -38.49 33.64 56.69
N LEU A 39 -37.40 33.10 57.28
CA LEU A 39 -37.14 33.27 58.71
C LEU A 39 -36.86 34.74 59.10
N SER A 40 -36.19 35.50 58.22
CA SER A 40 -35.90 36.91 58.49
C SER A 40 -37.14 37.82 58.43
N GLN A 41 -38.15 37.44 57.63
CA GLN A 41 -39.44 38.14 57.56
C GLN A 41 -40.35 37.77 58.74
N LEU A 42 -40.36 36.51 59.17
CA LEU A 42 -41.10 36.05 60.36
C LEU A 42 -40.56 36.67 61.66
N ILE A 43 -39.24 36.85 61.80
CA ILE A 43 -38.62 37.51 62.96
C ILE A 43 -38.92 39.02 62.99
N LYS A 44 -39.06 39.67 61.82
CA LYS A 44 -39.47 41.08 61.75
C LYS A 44 -40.95 41.30 62.12
N SER A 45 -41.85 40.39 61.74
CA SER A 45 -43.27 40.49 62.12
C SER A 45 -43.56 40.18 63.59
N ALA A 46 -42.66 39.47 64.28
CA ALA A 46 -42.84 39.12 65.70
C ALA A 46 -42.36 40.23 66.67
N ASN A 47 -41.50 41.16 66.21
CA ASN A 47 -40.90 42.19 67.07
C ASN A 47 -41.65 43.54 67.07
N GLU A 48 -42.81 43.65 66.40
CA GLU A 48 -43.63 44.86 66.41
C GLU A 48 -44.83 44.83 67.37
N ASN A 49 -45.07 43.72 68.10
CA ASN A 49 -46.15 43.66 69.08
C ASN A 49 -45.67 43.19 70.46
N ASN A 50 -45.83 44.09 71.43
CA ASN A 50 -45.84 43.91 72.90
C ASN A 50 -44.50 43.97 73.64
N ASN A 51 -44.24 45.19 74.14
CA ASN A 51 -43.82 45.41 75.53
C ASN A 51 -44.93 44.92 76.47
N ASP A 52 -44.59 44.13 77.50
CA ASP A 52 -44.93 44.39 78.90
C ASP A 52 -44.44 43.24 79.81
N GLU A 53 -44.38 43.56 81.10
CA GLU A 53 -43.54 43.10 82.19
C GLU A 53 -43.90 41.74 82.86
N ILE A 54 -42.93 41.18 83.63
CA ILE A 54 -43.05 40.31 84.84
C ILE A 54 -43.05 38.75 84.69
N ASP A 55 -41.89 38.19 85.09
CA ASP A 55 -41.57 37.18 86.14
C ASP A 55 -42.07 35.70 86.17
N MET A 56 -41.12 34.85 86.62
CA MET A 56 -41.13 33.48 87.16
C MET A 56 -41.70 32.24 86.40
N ASN A 57 -40.75 31.31 86.18
CA ASN A 57 -40.78 29.84 86.36
C ASN A 57 -41.67 28.89 85.51
N GLU A 58 -41.03 27.75 85.24
CA GLU A 58 -41.57 26.46 84.78
C GLU A 58 -42.20 26.37 83.38
N THR A 59 -41.40 25.92 82.40
CA THR A 59 -41.59 24.56 81.85
C THR A 59 -40.36 24.08 81.09
N LYS A 60 -39.76 22.99 81.59
CA LYS A 60 -38.86 22.12 80.83
C LYS A 60 -39.71 21.22 79.94
N ALA A 61 -39.45 21.24 78.65
CA ALA A 61 -39.43 20.12 77.69
C ALA A 61 -39.66 20.68 76.28
N GLU A 62 -39.06 20.05 75.28
CA GLU A 62 -39.20 20.39 73.86
C GLU A 62 -38.49 21.65 73.34
N GLN A 63 -37.15 21.65 73.35
CA GLN A 63 -36.39 22.45 72.36
C GLN A 63 -34.93 21.97 72.19
N LYS A 64 -34.71 20.65 72.09
CA LYS A 64 -33.37 20.08 71.83
C LYS A 64 -33.32 19.08 70.66
N ALA A 65 -34.35 19.07 69.82
CA ALA A 65 -34.51 18.10 68.73
C ALA A 65 -34.18 18.60 67.29
N PRO A 66 -34.23 19.90 66.89
CA PRO A 66 -34.05 20.23 65.47
C PRO A 66 -32.58 20.27 65.01
N GLU A 67 -31.68 20.91 65.76
CA GLU A 67 -30.29 21.18 65.30
C GLU A 67 -29.40 19.92 65.21
N LYS A 68 -29.62 18.94 66.09
CA LYS A 68 -28.84 17.70 66.11
C LYS A 68 -29.23 16.73 64.99
N ILE A 69 -30.45 16.84 64.47
CA ILE A 69 -30.94 16.05 63.34
C ILE A 69 -30.44 16.65 62.02
N GLU A 70 -30.37 17.98 61.91
CA GLU A 70 -29.94 18.69 60.70
C GLU A 70 -28.42 18.61 60.46
N SER A 71 -27.61 18.76 61.51
CA SER A 71 -26.15 18.54 61.46
C SER A 71 -25.76 17.10 61.13
N ASN A 72 -26.48 16.11 61.69
CA ASN A 72 -26.28 14.70 61.36
C ASN A 72 -26.67 14.39 59.90
N ARG A 73 -27.75 15.01 59.37
CA ARG A 73 -28.15 14.86 57.95
C ARG A 73 -27.14 15.49 56.99
N LEU A 74 -26.60 16.68 57.31
CA LEU A 74 -25.53 17.32 56.54
C LEU A 74 -24.25 16.48 56.50
N SER A 75 -23.83 15.93 57.66
CA SER A 75 -22.64 15.06 57.73
C SER A 75 -22.82 13.73 56.97
N PHE A 76 -24.05 13.21 56.94
CA PHE A 76 -24.40 12.01 56.17
C PHE A 76 -24.38 12.28 54.67
N VAL A 77 -24.95 13.41 54.23
CA VAL A 77 -24.91 13.83 52.82
C VAL A 77 -23.48 14.11 52.37
N GLU A 78 -22.64 14.73 53.21
CA GLU A 78 -21.23 14.99 52.88
C GLU A 78 -20.41 13.69 52.77
N LYS A 79 -20.61 12.74 53.69
CA LYS A 79 -19.99 11.40 53.61
C LYS A 79 -20.49 10.60 52.41
N PHE A 80 -21.79 10.68 52.12
CA PHE A 80 -22.39 10.01 50.97
C PHE A 80 -21.87 10.60 49.66
N LEU A 81 -21.79 11.93 49.55
CA LEU A 81 -21.21 12.61 48.39
C LEU A 81 -19.72 12.28 48.24
N LYS A 82 -18.92 12.33 49.31
CA LYS A 82 -17.50 11.93 49.26
C LYS A 82 -17.34 10.48 48.78
N ASN A 83 -18.17 9.57 49.26
CA ASN A 83 -18.17 8.18 48.81
C ASN A 83 -18.56 8.06 47.33
N VAL A 84 -19.68 8.67 46.91
CA VAL A 84 -20.14 8.63 45.51
C VAL A 84 -19.13 9.28 44.55
N PHE A 85 -18.55 10.43 44.92
CA PHE A 85 -17.49 11.07 44.15
C PHE A 85 -16.22 10.21 44.11
N SER A 86 -15.82 9.57 45.22
CA SER A 86 -14.67 8.67 45.23
C SER A 86 -14.88 7.44 44.33
N TYR A 87 -16.08 6.86 44.30
CA TYR A 87 -16.41 5.75 43.39
C TYR A 87 -16.39 6.18 41.92
N GLN A 88 -16.89 7.37 41.60
CA GLN A 88 -16.84 7.89 40.23
C GLN A 88 -15.43 8.22 39.77
N ILE A 89 -14.62 8.85 40.63
CA ILE A 89 -13.21 9.14 40.34
C ILE A 89 -12.41 7.84 40.15
N ASN A 90 -12.61 6.86 41.03
CA ASN A 90 -11.96 5.54 40.90
C ASN A 90 -12.39 4.81 39.62
N SER A 91 -13.67 4.87 39.25
CA SER A 91 -14.17 4.28 38.01
C SER A 91 -13.57 4.94 36.77
N ILE A 92 -13.40 6.26 36.77
CA ILE A 92 -12.77 7.00 35.67
C ILE A 92 -11.27 6.66 35.60
N ALA A 93 -10.58 6.61 36.74
CA ALA A 93 -9.16 6.25 36.80
C ALA A 93 -8.90 4.84 36.25
N ILE A 94 -9.77 3.86 36.57
CA ILE A 94 -9.67 2.49 36.03
C ILE A 94 -9.82 2.49 34.51
N LEU A 95 -10.79 3.23 33.96
CA LEU A 95 -10.98 3.33 32.51
C LEU A 95 -9.79 4.00 31.83
N ILE A 96 -9.17 5.00 32.48
CA ILE A 96 -7.97 5.65 31.96
C ILE A 96 -6.81 4.65 31.91
N VAL A 97 -6.52 3.97 33.02
CA VAL A 97 -5.44 2.98 33.09
C VAL A 97 -5.65 1.85 32.09
N ALA A 98 -6.88 1.34 31.95
CA ALA A 98 -7.21 0.33 30.96
C ALA A 98 -7.03 0.83 29.52
N GLY A 99 -7.37 2.09 29.25
CA GLY A 99 -7.13 2.74 27.96
C GLY A 99 -5.65 2.88 27.62
N ILE A 100 -4.83 3.34 28.58
CA ILE A 100 -3.37 3.42 28.44
C ILE A 100 -2.78 2.02 28.21
N GLY A 101 -3.19 1.03 29.01
CA GLY A 101 -2.74 -0.35 28.87
C GLY A 101 -3.08 -0.95 27.49
N TYR A 102 -4.29 -0.69 26.98
CA TYR A 102 -4.68 -1.09 25.64
C TYR A 102 -3.82 -0.42 24.56
N VAL A 103 -3.55 0.88 24.68
CA VAL A 103 -2.69 1.63 23.77
C VAL A 103 -1.27 1.07 23.73
N MET A 104 -0.67 0.85 24.91
CA MET A 104 0.67 0.28 25.01
C MET A 104 0.72 -1.14 24.42
N TYR A 105 -0.31 -1.96 24.66
CA TYR A 105 -0.42 -3.30 24.09
C TYR A 105 -0.45 -3.27 22.56
N GLU A 106 -1.29 -2.43 21.95
CA GLU A 106 -1.38 -2.32 20.49
C GLU A 106 -0.07 -1.78 19.88
N GLN A 107 0.60 -0.84 20.54
CA GLN A 107 1.92 -0.36 20.11
C GLN A 107 2.96 -1.47 20.12
N VAL A 108 3.08 -2.21 21.23
CA VAL A 108 4.02 -3.34 21.36
C VAL A 108 3.71 -4.42 20.31
N LYS A 109 2.43 -4.71 20.08
CA LYS A 109 1.99 -5.66 19.07
C LYS A 109 2.39 -5.22 17.66
N ASN A 110 2.14 -3.97 17.28
CA ASN A 110 2.50 -3.43 15.97
C ASN A 110 4.03 -3.42 15.77
N ASP A 111 4.78 -3.00 16.80
CA ASP A 111 6.25 -3.05 16.81
C ASP A 111 6.76 -4.49 16.59
N TYR A 112 6.14 -5.46 17.27
CA TYR A 112 6.46 -6.89 17.12
C TYR A 112 6.13 -7.40 15.71
N GLU A 113 4.96 -7.06 15.18
CA GLU A 113 4.51 -7.46 13.84
C GLU A 113 5.47 -6.96 12.75
N ILE A 114 5.84 -5.68 12.77
CA ILE A 114 6.77 -5.11 11.79
C ILE A 114 8.17 -5.76 11.94
N LYS A 115 8.70 -5.86 13.16
CA LYS A 115 10.01 -6.51 13.40
C LYS A 115 10.01 -7.98 12.96
N SER A 116 8.88 -8.68 13.14
CA SER A 116 8.70 -10.05 12.65
C SER A 116 8.72 -10.09 11.13
N THR A 117 8.07 -9.13 10.46
CA THR A 117 8.10 -9.00 9.00
C THR A 117 9.52 -8.83 8.47
N PHE A 118 10.34 -7.95 9.06
CA PHE A 118 11.74 -7.82 8.67
C PHE A 118 12.57 -9.09 8.95
N ARG A 119 12.22 -9.86 10.00
CA ARG A 119 12.92 -11.10 10.35
C ARG A 119 12.66 -12.22 9.35
N HIS A 120 11.45 -12.31 8.80
CA HIS A 120 11.04 -13.43 7.93
C HIS A 120 10.90 -13.04 6.45
N GLY A 121 10.85 -11.73 6.15
CA GLY A 121 10.47 -11.20 4.84
C GLY A 121 8.95 -11.10 4.66
N SER A 122 8.51 -10.45 3.58
CA SER A 122 7.08 -10.21 3.32
C SER A 122 6.56 -10.60 1.93
N CYS A 123 7.23 -11.53 1.26
CA CYS A 123 6.82 -11.96 -0.07
C CYS A 123 5.50 -12.78 -0.06
N PRO A 124 4.43 -12.35 -0.75
CA PRO A 124 3.17 -13.07 -0.79
C PRO A 124 3.26 -14.38 -1.58
N ASN A 125 2.38 -15.34 -1.23
CA ASN A 125 2.28 -16.65 -1.88
C ASN A 125 1.87 -16.59 -3.36
N PHE A 126 2.27 -17.59 -4.14
CA PHE A 126 1.87 -17.71 -5.54
C PHE A 126 0.37 -18.04 -5.59
N LYS A 127 -0.32 -17.50 -6.59
CA LYS A 127 -1.67 -17.98 -6.93
C LYS A 127 -1.64 -19.29 -7.74
N PHE A 128 -0.47 -19.70 -8.22
CA PHE A 128 -0.25 -20.86 -9.07
C PHE A 128 0.34 -22.03 -8.29
N LYS A 129 0.16 -23.24 -8.80
CA LYS A 129 0.84 -24.44 -8.28
C LYS A 129 2.34 -24.34 -8.54
N GLU A 130 3.15 -24.52 -7.50
CA GLU A 130 4.62 -24.46 -7.59
C GLU A 130 5.19 -25.47 -8.60
N GLU A 131 4.50 -26.60 -8.79
CA GLU A 131 4.82 -27.65 -9.77
C GLU A 131 4.91 -27.14 -11.22
N GLN A 132 4.25 -26.03 -11.54
CA GLN A 132 4.23 -25.43 -12.89
C GLN A 132 5.31 -24.37 -13.10
N LEU A 133 6.13 -24.06 -12.09
CA LEU A 133 7.18 -23.06 -12.19
C LEU A 133 8.40 -23.63 -12.92
N LEU A 134 8.92 -22.88 -13.89
CA LEU A 134 10.19 -23.16 -14.54
C LEU A 134 11.30 -22.47 -13.75
N GLU A 135 12.33 -23.23 -13.38
CA GLU A 135 13.52 -22.67 -12.72
C GLU A 135 14.50 -22.11 -13.73
N ARG A 136 14.64 -20.78 -13.78
CA ARG A 136 15.66 -20.08 -14.56
C ARG A 136 16.90 -19.82 -13.71
N LYS A 137 17.68 -20.88 -13.44
CA LYS A 137 18.72 -20.92 -12.39
C LYS A 137 19.71 -19.75 -12.43
N SER A 138 20.20 -19.37 -13.61
CA SER A 138 21.16 -18.27 -13.75
C SER A 138 20.57 -16.93 -13.31
N LEU A 139 19.39 -16.57 -13.83
CA LEU A 139 18.67 -15.36 -13.44
C LEU A 139 18.24 -15.39 -11.98
N LEU A 140 17.80 -16.55 -11.50
CA LEU A 140 17.41 -16.73 -10.11
C LEU A 140 18.59 -16.47 -9.17
N ASN A 141 19.77 -17.00 -9.46
CA ASN A 141 20.99 -16.77 -8.67
C ASN A 141 21.41 -15.29 -8.68
N SER A 142 21.31 -14.61 -9.83
CA SER A 142 21.55 -13.16 -9.92
C SER A 142 20.57 -12.38 -9.05
N LEU A 143 19.29 -12.73 -9.09
CA LEU A 143 18.26 -12.09 -8.26
C LEU A 143 18.46 -12.38 -6.77
N ILE A 144 18.80 -13.60 -6.39
CA ILE A 144 19.13 -13.95 -4.99
C ILE A 144 20.29 -13.09 -4.50
N THR A 145 21.32 -12.91 -5.34
CA THR A 145 22.47 -12.06 -5.01
C THR A 145 22.04 -10.61 -4.78
N ILE A 146 21.20 -10.06 -5.66
CA ILE A 146 20.67 -8.68 -5.55
C ILE A 146 19.79 -8.51 -4.30
N LEU A 147 18.95 -9.52 -4.00
CA LEU A 147 17.97 -9.46 -2.93
C LEU A 147 18.55 -9.82 -1.55
N THR A 148 19.75 -10.39 -1.49
CA THR A 148 20.38 -10.76 -0.22
C THR A 148 20.79 -9.51 0.55
N PRO A 149 20.31 -9.32 1.80
CA PRO A 149 20.80 -8.26 2.67
C PRO A 149 22.33 -8.28 2.80
N VAL A 150 22.97 -7.19 2.37
CA VAL A 150 24.43 -7.05 2.41
C VAL A 150 24.88 -6.20 3.60
N ALA A 151 26.14 -6.35 3.99
CA ALA A 151 26.77 -5.43 4.93
C ALA A 151 26.77 -4.00 4.38
N ASP A 152 26.63 -3.03 5.27
CA ASP A 152 26.52 -1.61 4.92
C ASP A 152 27.64 -1.09 4.01
N LYS A 153 28.88 -1.52 4.24
CA LYS A 153 30.05 -1.14 3.42
C LYS A 153 30.00 -1.60 1.96
N LEU A 154 29.08 -2.51 1.62
CA LEU A 154 28.92 -3.06 0.27
C LEU A 154 27.75 -2.42 -0.50
N VAL A 155 27.00 -1.52 0.14
CA VAL A 155 25.88 -0.83 -0.49
C VAL A 155 26.41 0.27 -1.39
N SER A 156 26.32 0.08 -2.70
CA SER A 156 26.77 1.06 -3.70
C SER A 156 25.66 1.59 -4.58
N SER A 157 24.55 0.85 -4.68
CA SER A 157 23.53 1.10 -5.71
C SER A 157 22.16 0.53 -5.32
N TYR A 158 21.10 1.12 -5.87
CA TYR A 158 19.80 0.47 -5.97
C TYR A 158 19.71 -0.27 -7.30
N TYR A 159 18.72 -1.15 -7.46
CA TYR A 159 18.62 -2.01 -8.64
C TYR A 159 17.34 -1.74 -9.44
N ILE A 160 17.45 -1.95 -10.74
CA ILE A 160 16.31 -1.93 -11.67
C ILE A 160 16.29 -3.28 -12.38
N VAL A 161 15.14 -3.96 -12.31
CA VAL A 161 14.87 -5.19 -13.04
C VAL A 161 13.91 -4.87 -14.17
N LEU A 162 14.40 -5.05 -15.39
CA LEU A 162 13.66 -4.79 -16.63
C LEU A 162 13.22 -6.09 -17.28
N GLY A 163 12.31 -5.97 -18.22
CA GLY A 163 11.89 -7.06 -19.08
C GLY A 163 10.50 -6.79 -19.58
N GLU A 164 10.11 -7.44 -20.66
CA GLU A 164 8.82 -7.15 -21.28
C GLU A 164 7.64 -7.69 -20.45
N HIS A 165 6.42 -7.26 -20.79
CA HIS A 165 5.24 -7.79 -20.12
C HIS A 165 5.08 -9.30 -20.38
N GLY A 166 4.90 -10.08 -19.32
CA GLY A 166 4.63 -11.52 -19.44
C GLY A 166 5.86 -12.42 -19.64
N VAL A 167 7.08 -11.92 -19.45
CA VAL A 167 8.32 -12.73 -19.41
C VAL A 167 8.57 -13.44 -18.07
N GLY A 168 7.74 -13.16 -17.06
CA GLY A 168 7.81 -13.81 -15.74
C GLY A 168 8.58 -13.06 -14.66
N LYS A 169 8.89 -11.77 -14.83
CA LYS A 169 9.60 -10.93 -13.85
C LYS A 169 9.09 -11.09 -12.42
N SER A 170 7.80 -10.81 -12.19
CA SER A 170 7.14 -10.90 -10.88
C SER A 170 7.14 -12.31 -10.30
N THR A 171 7.28 -13.35 -11.13
CA THR A 171 7.36 -14.74 -10.67
C THR A 171 8.76 -15.05 -10.19
N LEU A 172 9.78 -14.73 -10.98
CA LEU A 172 11.19 -14.94 -10.66
C LEU A 172 11.60 -14.15 -9.41
N ILE A 173 11.21 -12.88 -9.32
CA ILE A 173 11.55 -12.06 -8.15
C ILE A 173 10.91 -12.60 -6.87
N ARG A 174 9.67 -13.13 -6.94
CA ARG A 174 9.00 -13.71 -5.77
C ARG A 174 9.68 -15.00 -5.33
N GLN A 175 10.15 -15.80 -6.29
CA GLN A 175 10.94 -16.99 -5.99
C GLN A 175 12.24 -16.60 -5.27
N ALA A 176 13.00 -15.67 -5.83
CA ALA A 176 14.23 -15.17 -5.21
C ALA A 176 13.98 -14.54 -3.83
N ALA A 177 12.95 -13.70 -3.71
CA ALA A 177 12.60 -13.03 -2.45
C ALA A 177 12.21 -14.02 -1.34
N ARG A 178 11.58 -15.15 -1.68
CA ARG A 178 11.26 -16.20 -0.72
C ARG A 178 12.48 -17.04 -0.34
N GLU A 179 13.34 -17.32 -1.31
CA GLU A 179 14.57 -18.07 -1.06
C GLU A 179 15.51 -17.30 -0.13
N VAL A 180 15.62 -15.98 -0.30
CA VAL A 180 16.34 -15.12 0.62
C VAL A 180 15.58 -14.95 1.95
N GLY A 181 14.29 -14.61 1.87
CA GLY A 181 13.40 -14.42 3.01
C GLY A 181 13.76 -13.22 3.88
N ARG A 182 14.65 -13.42 4.85
CA ARG A 182 14.98 -12.42 5.89
C ARG A 182 15.40 -11.09 5.27
N GLY A 183 14.83 -10.00 5.77
CA GLY A 183 15.20 -8.64 5.36
C GLY A 183 14.67 -8.23 4.00
N VAL A 184 13.87 -9.06 3.31
CA VAL A 184 13.28 -8.74 2.01
C VAL A 184 11.81 -8.36 2.17
N ILE A 185 11.49 -7.10 1.89
CA ILE A 185 10.14 -6.57 1.92
C ILE A 185 9.65 -6.38 0.49
N TYR A 186 8.54 -7.04 0.14
CA TYR A 186 8.00 -7.01 -1.22
C TYR A 186 6.68 -6.25 -1.28
N VAL A 187 6.66 -5.18 -2.07
CA VAL A 187 5.49 -4.32 -2.29
C VAL A 187 5.04 -4.44 -3.73
N TYR A 188 3.80 -4.86 -3.95
CA TYR A 188 3.18 -4.87 -5.27
C TYR A 188 2.38 -3.59 -5.49
N VAL A 189 2.75 -2.79 -6.49
CA VAL A 189 2.03 -1.56 -6.84
C VAL A 189 0.66 -1.91 -7.45
N PRO A 190 -0.46 -1.50 -6.81
CA PRO A 190 -1.80 -1.76 -7.32
C PRO A 190 -2.13 -0.90 -8.54
N SER A 191 -3.08 -1.34 -9.36
CA SER A 191 -3.58 -0.57 -10.51
C SER A 191 -4.27 0.74 -10.12
N ASN A 192 -4.89 0.79 -8.93
CA ASN A 192 -5.29 2.06 -8.33
C ASN A 192 -4.17 2.52 -7.39
N VAL A 193 -3.37 3.48 -7.86
CA VAL A 193 -2.20 4.02 -7.16
C VAL A 193 -2.57 4.73 -5.85
N GLU A 194 -3.81 5.20 -5.66
CA GLU A 194 -4.26 5.74 -4.36
C GLU A 194 -4.17 4.70 -3.23
N LYS A 195 -4.29 3.41 -3.58
CA LYS A 195 -4.18 2.29 -2.62
C LYS A 195 -2.73 1.85 -2.39
N PHE A 196 -1.75 2.54 -2.97
CA PHE A 196 -0.35 2.18 -2.82
C PHE A 196 0.10 2.23 -1.36
N GLY A 197 -0.29 3.26 -0.60
CA GLY A 197 0.03 3.34 0.83
C GLY A 197 -0.56 2.17 1.63
N THR A 198 -1.81 1.78 1.35
CA THR A 198 -2.42 0.57 1.94
C THR A 198 -1.67 -0.70 1.57
N ALA A 199 -1.25 -0.85 0.31
CA ALA A 199 -0.50 -2.01 -0.17
C ALA A 199 0.88 -2.09 0.49
N PHE A 200 1.57 -0.97 0.64
CA PHE A 200 2.85 -0.87 1.31
C PHE A 200 2.71 -1.15 2.82
N ALA A 201 1.71 -0.57 3.49
CA ALA A 201 1.44 -0.84 4.90
C ALA A 201 1.23 -2.33 5.14
N ARG A 202 0.43 -2.99 4.29
CA ARG A 202 0.23 -4.44 4.36
C ARG A 202 1.52 -5.23 4.16
N ALA A 203 2.41 -4.78 3.28
CA ALA A 203 3.68 -5.44 3.03
C ALA A 203 4.65 -5.37 4.22
N ILE A 204 4.55 -4.35 5.08
CA ILE A 204 5.34 -4.29 6.32
C ILE A 204 4.56 -4.81 7.55
N ASN A 205 3.32 -5.28 7.35
CA ASN A 205 2.36 -5.64 8.38
C ASN A 205 2.08 -4.49 9.38
N PHE A 206 1.93 -3.28 8.82
CA PHE A 206 1.57 -2.08 9.56
C PHE A 206 0.08 -1.81 9.45
N ASP A 207 -0.53 -1.45 10.58
CA ASP A 207 -1.93 -1.07 10.68
C ASP A 207 -2.05 0.42 11.01
N PHE A 208 -2.83 1.18 10.23
CA PHE A 208 -3.05 2.62 10.38
C PHE A 208 -3.90 3.00 11.62
N LYS A 209 -4.03 2.11 12.61
CA LYS A 209 -4.80 2.32 13.85
C LYS A 209 -4.14 3.31 14.82
N GLU A 210 -3.58 4.40 14.30
CA GLU A 210 -2.92 5.44 15.09
C GLU A 210 -3.86 6.39 15.83
N HIS A 211 -5.18 6.18 15.75
CA HIS A 211 -6.12 6.70 16.75
C HIS A 211 -5.78 6.21 18.19
N ILE A 212 -4.80 5.31 18.31
CA ILE A 212 -4.27 4.71 19.52
C ILE A 212 -2.84 5.23 19.81
N ARG A 213 -2.48 6.46 19.44
CA ARG A 213 -1.34 7.12 20.11
C ARG A 213 -1.80 7.63 21.46
N LEU A 214 -1.02 7.39 22.52
CA LEU A 214 -1.39 7.79 23.88
C LEU A 214 -1.70 9.29 23.96
N SER A 215 -0.93 10.13 23.27
CA SER A 215 -1.16 11.57 23.17
C SER A 215 -2.51 11.90 22.50
N THR A 216 -2.80 11.33 21.33
CA THR A 216 -4.06 11.56 20.60
C THR A 216 -5.27 10.99 21.35
N TRP A 217 -5.09 9.87 22.05
CA TRP A 217 -6.12 9.30 22.93
C TRP A 217 -6.35 10.17 24.17
N ILE A 218 -5.28 10.69 24.80
CA ILE A 218 -5.37 11.66 25.90
C ILE A 218 -6.05 12.94 25.41
N GLU A 219 -5.68 13.47 24.25
CA GLU A 219 -6.24 14.70 23.69
C GLU A 219 -7.72 14.57 23.34
N SER A 220 -8.10 13.48 22.69
CA SER A 220 -9.51 13.22 22.37
C SER A 220 -10.35 12.88 23.61
N THR A 221 -9.78 12.18 24.60
CA THR A 221 -10.51 11.72 25.81
C THR A 221 -10.58 12.78 26.91
N MET A 222 -9.48 13.52 27.14
CA MET A 222 -9.36 14.53 28.21
C MET A 222 -9.66 15.95 27.71
N PHE A 223 -9.24 16.31 26.49
CA PHE A 223 -9.36 17.68 25.96
C PHE A 223 -10.48 17.84 24.93
N GLY A 224 -11.20 16.75 24.60
CA GLY A 224 -12.33 16.78 23.68
C GLY A 224 -11.95 17.15 22.25
N ALA A 225 -10.66 17.04 21.90
CA ALA A 225 -10.19 17.29 20.54
C ALA A 225 -10.88 16.31 19.57
N PRO A 226 -11.33 16.78 18.40
CA PRO A 226 -11.80 15.86 17.36
C PRO A 226 -10.67 14.86 17.08
N PRO A 227 -10.97 13.54 17.05
CA PRO A 227 -9.95 12.57 16.65
C PRO A 227 -9.46 13.00 15.27
N ASP A 228 -8.15 13.18 15.14
CA ASP A 228 -7.49 13.51 13.89
C ASP A 228 -8.08 12.61 12.80
N ASP A 229 -8.65 13.24 11.76
CA ASP A 229 -9.51 12.59 10.78
C ASP A 229 -8.70 11.77 9.78
N GLY A 230 -7.59 11.16 10.23
CA GLY A 230 -6.91 10.08 9.54
C GLY A 230 -6.61 10.39 8.07
N LYS A 231 -6.40 11.66 7.72
CA LYS A 231 -5.96 12.09 6.39
C LYS A 231 -4.50 11.69 6.21
N GLU A 232 -4.32 10.40 5.99
CA GLU A 232 -4.10 9.80 4.68
C GLU A 232 -3.41 8.48 4.98
N GLU A 233 -3.93 7.39 4.41
CA GLU A 233 -3.17 6.15 4.24
C GLU A 233 -2.03 6.42 3.22
N SER A 234 -1.22 7.44 3.47
CA SER A 234 -0.17 7.95 2.60
C SER A 234 1.00 6.99 2.66
N TRP A 235 1.51 6.65 1.49
CA TRP A 235 2.68 5.81 1.31
C TRP A 235 3.94 6.46 1.92
N GLU A 236 4.01 7.78 2.00
CA GLU A 236 5.13 8.52 2.61
C GLU A 236 5.27 8.18 4.10
N ARG A 237 4.14 8.13 4.80
CA ARG A 237 4.09 7.74 6.21
C ARG A 237 4.60 6.32 6.41
N VAL A 238 4.15 5.40 5.55
CA VAL A 238 4.59 4.00 5.59
C VAL A 238 6.09 3.90 5.31
N LEU A 239 6.62 4.74 4.41
CA LEU A 239 8.03 4.79 4.07
C LEU A 239 8.89 5.27 5.26
N ILE A 240 8.47 6.32 5.97
CA ILE A 240 9.14 6.78 7.20
C ILE A 240 9.17 5.68 8.27
N ILE A 241 8.06 4.95 8.41
CA ILE A 241 7.99 3.82 9.34
C ILE A 241 8.95 2.72 8.88
N PHE A 242 8.93 2.35 7.60
CA PHE A 242 9.85 1.36 7.03
C PHE A 242 11.31 1.75 7.29
N GLU A 243 11.70 3.00 7.04
CA GLU A 243 13.05 3.51 7.27
C GLU A 243 13.49 3.34 8.74
N LYS A 244 12.64 3.71 9.69
CA LYS A 244 12.91 3.51 11.13
C LYS A 244 13.27 2.05 11.41
N TYR A 245 12.46 1.11 10.89
CA TYR A 245 12.69 -0.32 11.13
C TYR A 245 13.85 -0.89 10.31
N ALA A 246 14.18 -0.31 9.16
CA ALA A 246 15.36 -0.67 8.38
C ALA A 246 16.65 -0.33 9.13
N ILE A 247 16.70 0.84 9.77
CA ILE A 247 17.81 1.25 10.65
C ILE A 247 17.93 0.30 11.85
N ASP A 248 16.82 -0.05 12.50
CA ASP A 248 16.81 -1.01 13.61
C ASP A 248 17.28 -2.42 13.16
N PHE A 249 16.86 -2.85 11.97
CA PHE A 249 17.30 -4.10 11.37
C PHE A 249 18.82 -4.10 11.11
N LYS A 250 19.34 -3.03 10.52
CA LYS A 250 20.78 -2.83 10.30
C LYS A 250 21.56 -2.89 11.60
N LYS A 251 21.13 -2.15 12.64
CA LYS A 251 21.77 -2.17 13.96
C LYS A 251 21.81 -3.56 14.58
N LYS A 252 20.76 -4.35 14.38
CA LYS A 252 20.62 -5.69 14.97
C LYS A 252 21.39 -6.77 14.22
N TYR A 253 21.38 -6.75 12.89
CA TYR A 253 21.89 -7.84 12.06
C TYR A 253 23.17 -7.49 11.28
N GLY A 254 23.61 -6.23 11.29
CA GLY A 254 24.81 -5.77 10.59
C GLY A 254 24.67 -5.72 9.06
N CYS A 255 23.46 -5.91 8.54
CA CYS A 255 23.15 -5.89 7.12
C CYS A 255 21.93 -5.01 6.84
N VAL A 256 21.88 -4.41 5.65
CA VAL A 256 20.76 -3.55 5.23
C VAL A 256 19.64 -4.39 4.62
N PRO A 257 18.36 -4.08 4.88
CA PRO A 257 17.24 -4.78 4.27
C PRO A 257 17.06 -4.36 2.80
N VAL A 258 16.27 -5.14 2.06
CA VAL A 258 15.90 -4.89 0.66
C VAL A 258 14.41 -4.60 0.54
N LEU A 259 14.06 -3.49 -0.10
CA LEU A 259 12.70 -3.08 -0.42
C LEU A 259 12.45 -3.25 -1.92
N ILE A 260 11.48 -4.08 -2.29
CA ILE A 260 11.13 -4.35 -3.68
C ILE A 260 9.82 -3.62 -4.01
N PHE A 261 9.84 -2.81 -5.07
CA PHE A 261 8.63 -2.29 -5.70
C PHE A 261 8.39 -3.03 -7.02
N ASP A 262 7.35 -3.85 -7.07
CA ASP A 262 6.92 -4.53 -8.29
C ASP A 262 5.79 -3.77 -8.98
N ASN A 263 5.71 -3.88 -10.31
CA ASN A 263 4.71 -3.24 -11.15
C ASN A 263 4.79 -1.70 -11.15
N CYS A 264 6.01 -1.15 -11.16
CA CYS A 264 6.26 0.30 -11.16
C CYS A 264 5.73 1.02 -12.41
N ASP A 265 5.41 0.28 -13.48
CA ASP A 265 4.73 0.80 -14.67
C ASP A 265 3.44 1.59 -14.30
N MET A 266 2.70 1.13 -13.28
CA MET A 266 1.49 1.82 -12.81
C MET A 266 1.77 3.19 -12.18
N LEU A 267 2.94 3.35 -11.54
CA LEU A 267 3.34 4.65 -11.01
C LEU A 267 3.65 5.61 -12.14
N ALA A 268 4.47 5.20 -13.11
CA ALA A 268 4.81 6.03 -14.26
C ALA A 268 3.59 6.53 -15.05
N GLU A 269 2.55 5.68 -15.18
CA GLU A 269 1.33 6.01 -15.92
C GLU A 269 0.35 6.90 -15.14
N LYS A 270 0.22 6.70 -13.83
CA LYS A 270 -0.87 7.30 -13.02
C LYS A 270 -0.39 8.37 -12.05
N ASN A 271 0.86 8.26 -11.58
CA ASN A 271 1.48 9.20 -10.67
C ASN A 271 3.01 9.21 -10.86
N PRO A 272 3.51 9.83 -11.95
CA PRO A 272 4.95 9.86 -12.26
C PRO A 272 5.76 10.59 -11.18
N GLU A 273 5.20 11.60 -10.53
CA GLU A 273 5.82 12.30 -9.41
C GLU A 273 6.14 11.34 -8.25
N MET A 274 5.24 10.42 -7.93
CA MET A 274 5.51 9.38 -6.92
C MET A 274 6.68 8.49 -7.31
N LEU A 275 6.80 8.10 -8.59
CA LEU A 275 7.94 7.31 -9.05
C LEU A 275 9.26 8.09 -8.90
N GLU A 276 9.26 9.37 -9.22
CA GLU A 276 10.43 10.26 -9.03
C GLU A 276 10.84 10.33 -7.55
N ILE A 277 9.88 10.58 -6.64
CA ILE A 277 10.18 10.67 -5.21
C ILE A 277 10.72 9.34 -4.68
N LEU A 278 10.15 8.21 -5.10
CA LEU A 278 10.65 6.89 -4.71
C LEU A 278 12.06 6.63 -5.23
N GLN A 279 12.39 7.05 -6.46
CA GLN A 279 13.73 6.92 -7.02
C GLN A 279 14.74 7.81 -6.26
N ASP A 280 14.38 9.07 -6.00
CA ASP A 280 15.22 10.00 -5.24
C ASP A 280 15.43 9.50 -3.80
N THR A 281 14.41 8.90 -3.20
CA THR A 281 14.51 8.25 -1.88
C THR A 281 15.40 7.01 -1.93
N ALA A 282 15.32 6.20 -2.98
CA ALA A 282 16.20 5.04 -3.16
C ALA A 282 17.67 5.44 -3.27
N LYS A 283 17.96 6.56 -3.95
CA LYS A 283 19.31 7.15 -3.97
C LYS A 283 19.78 7.53 -2.57
N THR A 284 18.99 8.30 -1.82
CA THR A 284 19.34 8.71 -0.45
C THR A 284 19.55 7.51 0.46
N ALA A 285 18.69 6.50 0.37
CA ALA A 285 18.81 5.27 1.16
C ALA A 285 20.12 4.51 0.91
N VAL A 286 20.61 4.52 -0.33
CA VAL A 286 21.90 3.94 -0.70
C VAL A 286 23.05 4.78 -0.14
N ASP A 287 23.01 6.11 -0.32
CA ASP A 287 24.05 7.03 0.18
C ASP A 287 24.17 6.94 1.73
N ASP A 288 23.04 6.80 2.44
CA ASP A 288 23.00 6.61 3.90
C ASP A 288 23.24 5.15 4.34
N SER A 289 23.28 4.22 3.38
CA SER A 289 23.34 2.77 3.61
C SER A 289 22.23 2.30 4.57
N SER A 290 21.01 2.80 4.39
CA SER A 290 19.84 2.50 5.23
C SER A 290 19.11 1.25 4.75
N TRP A 291 18.87 1.13 3.43
CA TRP A 291 18.30 -0.05 2.75
C TRP A 291 18.64 -0.01 1.25
N ILE A 292 18.39 -1.12 0.57
CA ILE A 292 18.50 -1.21 -0.90
C ILE A 292 17.09 -1.27 -1.49
N THR A 293 16.83 -0.46 -2.53
CA THR A 293 15.57 -0.53 -3.28
C THR A 293 15.77 -1.32 -4.57
N VAL A 294 14.77 -2.12 -4.96
CA VAL A 294 14.71 -2.82 -6.24
C VAL A 294 13.42 -2.44 -6.95
N PHE A 295 13.52 -1.77 -8.08
CA PHE A 295 12.38 -1.44 -8.93
C PHE A 295 12.19 -2.49 -10.01
N ILE A 296 10.96 -2.97 -10.18
CA ILE A 296 10.60 -3.89 -11.25
C ILE A 296 9.60 -3.21 -12.16
N MET A 297 9.97 -3.09 -13.42
CA MET A 297 9.17 -2.42 -14.44
C MET A 297 9.33 -3.11 -15.77
N SER A 298 8.45 -2.73 -16.69
CA SER A 298 8.57 -3.11 -18.07
C SER A 298 9.53 -2.16 -18.78
N VAL A 299 10.12 -2.64 -19.86
CA VAL A 299 10.85 -1.76 -20.78
C VAL A 299 9.84 -0.76 -21.35
N GLY A 300 10.14 0.54 -21.25
CA GLY A 300 9.26 1.60 -21.74
C GLY A 300 9.21 2.81 -20.82
N VAL A 301 8.01 3.39 -20.69
CA VAL A 301 7.78 4.73 -20.12
C VAL A 301 8.36 4.88 -18.71
N ALA A 302 8.17 3.89 -17.83
CA ALA A 302 8.68 3.96 -16.46
C ALA A 302 10.21 4.03 -16.40
N PHE A 303 10.89 3.23 -17.23
CA PHE A 303 12.34 3.24 -17.30
C PHE A 303 12.86 4.54 -17.94
N GLU A 304 12.24 5.00 -19.03
CA GLU A 304 12.58 6.27 -19.69
C GLU A 304 12.45 7.47 -18.72
N GLN A 305 11.40 7.50 -17.89
CA GLN A 305 11.23 8.52 -16.85
C GLN A 305 12.36 8.47 -15.82
N MET A 306 12.71 7.28 -15.33
CA MET A 306 13.79 7.11 -14.35
C MET A 306 15.18 7.44 -14.92
N GLU A 307 15.43 7.12 -16.19
CA GLU A 307 16.68 7.39 -16.88
C GLU A 307 16.93 8.89 -17.08
N GLY A 308 15.86 9.67 -17.26
CA GLY A 308 15.92 11.13 -17.35
C GLY A 308 16.33 11.85 -16.05
N ARG A 309 16.46 11.12 -14.93
CA ARG A 309 16.74 11.69 -13.61
C ARG A 309 18.20 11.54 -13.23
N SER A 310 18.75 12.53 -12.51
CA SER A 310 20.11 12.43 -11.96
C SER A 310 20.31 11.23 -11.01
N SER A 311 19.22 10.75 -10.40
CA SER A 311 19.22 9.61 -9.49
C SER A 311 19.51 8.28 -10.18
N ILE A 312 19.40 8.17 -11.51
CA ILE A 312 19.81 6.97 -12.25
C ILE A 312 21.30 6.65 -12.08
N THR A 313 22.13 7.64 -11.79
CA THR A 313 23.58 7.46 -11.55
C THR A 313 23.90 6.58 -10.34
N ARG A 314 22.92 6.35 -9.45
CA ARG A 314 23.01 5.44 -8.31
C ARG A 314 22.32 4.10 -8.55
N ALA A 315 21.72 3.90 -9.72
CA ALA A 315 21.26 2.58 -10.13
C ALA A 315 22.47 1.73 -10.55
N SER A 316 22.44 0.44 -10.20
CA SER A 316 23.30 -0.56 -10.82
C SER A 316 22.89 -0.76 -12.28
N SER A 317 23.71 -1.47 -13.05
CA SER A 317 23.32 -1.93 -14.38
C SER A 317 22.00 -2.70 -14.28
N SER A 318 21.03 -2.34 -15.12
CA SER A 318 19.72 -2.98 -15.09
C SER A 318 19.84 -4.47 -15.39
N LEU A 319 19.13 -5.28 -14.62
CA LEU A 319 19.02 -6.71 -14.90
C LEU A 319 17.84 -6.93 -15.83
N GLU A 320 18.10 -7.31 -17.07
CA GLU A 320 17.06 -7.60 -18.05
C GLU A 320 16.62 -9.06 -17.97
N ILE A 321 15.31 -9.27 -17.82
CA ILE A 321 14.67 -10.57 -17.91
C ILE A 321 14.03 -10.65 -19.30
N SER A 322 14.65 -11.43 -20.17
CA SER A 322 14.16 -11.68 -21.53
C SER A 322 13.16 -12.84 -21.58
N ASP A 323 12.65 -13.08 -22.79
CA ASP A 323 11.94 -14.30 -23.14
C ASP A 323 12.73 -15.56 -22.81
N LEU A 324 12.00 -16.68 -22.66
CA LEU A 324 12.61 -17.99 -22.47
C LEU A 324 13.40 -18.38 -23.72
N SER A 325 14.54 -19.06 -23.52
CA SER A 325 15.21 -19.73 -24.64
C SER A 325 14.32 -20.83 -25.24
N GLU A 326 14.71 -21.36 -26.39
CA GLU A 326 14.02 -22.52 -26.97
C GLU A 326 14.04 -23.70 -25.98
N GLU A 327 15.20 -23.98 -25.39
CA GLU A 327 15.38 -25.07 -24.43
C GLU A 327 14.52 -24.86 -23.18
N GLU A 328 14.52 -23.64 -22.61
CA GLU A 328 13.67 -23.27 -21.48
C GLU A 328 12.18 -23.44 -21.81
N SER A 329 11.77 -23.01 -23.01
CA SER A 329 10.39 -23.09 -23.49
C SER A 329 9.92 -24.53 -23.69
N MET A 330 10.75 -25.35 -24.33
CA MET A 330 10.46 -26.77 -24.57
C MET A 330 10.39 -27.54 -23.26
N THR A 331 11.33 -27.29 -22.34
CA THR A 331 11.31 -27.87 -20.98
C THR A 331 10.01 -27.51 -20.26
N TYR A 332 9.62 -26.24 -20.28
CA TYR A 332 8.35 -25.80 -19.67
C TYR A 332 7.13 -26.49 -20.29
N LEU A 333 7.01 -26.52 -21.61
CA LEU A 333 5.85 -27.07 -22.30
C LEU A 333 5.74 -28.60 -22.16
N ILE A 334 6.88 -29.31 -22.22
CA ILE A 334 6.90 -30.78 -22.14
C ILE A 334 6.79 -31.22 -20.68
N GLU A 335 7.67 -30.75 -19.80
CA GLU A 335 7.78 -31.28 -18.44
C GLU A 335 6.76 -30.67 -17.49
N LYS A 336 6.45 -29.37 -17.63
CA LYS A 336 5.53 -28.67 -16.70
C LYS A 336 4.09 -28.65 -17.18
N ARG A 337 3.86 -28.72 -18.49
CA ARG A 337 2.53 -28.73 -19.11
C ARG A 337 2.13 -30.08 -19.71
N ASN A 338 3.01 -31.08 -19.70
CA ASN A 338 2.75 -32.43 -20.21
C ASN A 338 2.27 -32.45 -21.67
N LEU A 339 2.81 -31.57 -22.51
CA LEU A 339 2.51 -31.54 -23.94
C LEU A 339 3.46 -32.45 -24.73
N SER A 340 3.00 -32.95 -25.88
CA SER A 340 3.86 -33.67 -26.81
C SER A 340 4.94 -32.74 -27.37
N GLN A 341 6.10 -33.31 -27.75
CA GLN A 341 7.21 -32.55 -28.33
C GLN A 341 6.81 -31.78 -29.60
N GLU A 342 5.98 -32.40 -30.46
CA GLU A 342 5.45 -31.76 -31.67
C GLU A 342 4.60 -30.54 -31.31
N MET A 343 3.65 -30.70 -30.38
CA MET A 343 2.79 -29.59 -29.94
C MET A 343 3.59 -28.47 -29.25
N ALA A 344 4.59 -28.83 -28.45
CA ALA A 344 5.47 -27.87 -27.81
C ALA A 344 6.24 -27.03 -28.84
N LYS A 345 6.76 -27.69 -29.90
CA LYS A 345 7.48 -27.01 -30.98
C LYS A 345 6.56 -26.11 -31.79
N ASP A 346 5.34 -26.54 -32.08
CA ASP A 346 4.33 -25.72 -32.77
C ASP A 346 3.95 -24.46 -31.98
N LEU A 347 3.79 -24.59 -30.65
CA LEU A 347 3.55 -23.45 -29.77
C LEU A 347 4.75 -22.51 -29.74
N TYR A 348 5.97 -23.03 -29.59
CA TYR A 348 7.17 -22.21 -29.60
C TYR A 348 7.34 -21.45 -30.92
N ASN A 349 7.15 -22.12 -32.06
CA ASN A 349 7.24 -21.48 -33.37
C ASN A 349 6.22 -20.34 -33.55
N LEU A 350 5.03 -20.45 -32.93
CA LEU A 350 4.00 -19.42 -32.99
C LEU A 350 4.23 -18.28 -31.99
N PHE A 351 4.62 -18.58 -30.75
CA PHE A 351 4.65 -17.59 -29.65
C PHE A 351 6.04 -17.14 -29.23
N GLY A 352 7.08 -17.87 -29.64
CA GLY A 352 8.44 -17.74 -29.12
C GLY A 352 8.51 -18.12 -27.64
N GLY A 353 9.46 -17.52 -26.92
CA GLY A 353 9.72 -17.78 -25.50
C GLY A 353 8.85 -17.03 -24.50
N ARG A 354 7.79 -16.34 -24.94
CA ARG A 354 6.94 -15.53 -24.05
C ARG A 354 6.11 -16.42 -23.13
N ILE A 355 6.57 -16.63 -21.90
CA ILE A 355 5.97 -17.60 -20.96
C ILE A 355 4.47 -17.37 -20.72
N LYS A 356 3.99 -16.12 -20.61
CA LYS A 356 2.56 -15.83 -20.44
C LYS A 356 1.73 -16.28 -21.65
N SER A 357 2.24 -16.12 -22.86
CA SER A 357 1.59 -16.55 -24.10
C SER A 357 1.58 -18.07 -24.19
N LEU A 358 2.72 -18.70 -23.93
CA LEU A 358 2.85 -20.16 -23.86
C LEU A 358 1.90 -20.78 -22.82
N GLN A 359 1.82 -20.19 -21.63
CA GLN A 359 0.91 -20.62 -20.57
C GLN A 359 -0.57 -20.52 -20.98
N SER A 360 -0.96 -19.41 -21.61
CA SER A 360 -2.33 -19.20 -22.09
C SER A 360 -2.69 -20.22 -23.18
N ALA A 361 -1.78 -20.45 -24.12
CA ALA A 361 -1.99 -21.40 -25.21
C ALA A 361 -2.04 -22.85 -24.71
N ALA A 362 -1.11 -23.25 -23.84
CA ALA A 362 -1.11 -24.57 -23.21
C ALA A 362 -2.41 -24.83 -22.44
N SER A 363 -2.89 -23.85 -21.65
CA SER A 363 -4.16 -23.97 -20.93
C SER A 363 -5.37 -24.15 -21.87
N LYS A 364 -5.37 -23.51 -23.05
CA LYS A 364 -6.43 -23.68 -24.05
C LYS A 364 -6.37 -25.06 -24.70
N LEU A 365 -5.18 -25.58 -25.00
CA LEU A 365 -5.02 -26.95 -25.50
C LEU A 365 -5.51 -27.98 -24.47
N GLU A 366 -5.15 -27.82 -23.21
CA GLU A 366 -5.61 -28.66 -22.09
C GLU A 366 -7.14 -28.65 -21.96
N SER A 367 -7.79 -27.52 -22.27
CA SER A 367 -9.26 -27.41 -22.31
C SER A 367 -9.92 -27.98 -23.58
N GLY A 368 -9.15 -28.59 -24.49
CA GLY A 368 -9.65 -29.24 -25.71
C GLY A 368 -9.73 -28.33 -26.95
N VAL A 369 -9.26 -27.08 -26.87
CA VAL A 369 -9.23 -26.19 -28.04
C VAL A 369 -8.10 -26.63 -28.97
N SER A 370 -8.39 -26.83 -30.26
CA SER A 370 -7.36 -27.22 -31.23
C SER A 370 -6.30 -26.11 -31.45
N PHE A 371 -5.05 -26.50 -31.70
CA PHE A 371 -3.98 -25.58 -32.06
C PHE A 371 -4.36 -24.70 -33.27
N ARG A 372 -5.00 -25.28 -34.29
CA ARG A 372 -5.47 -24.55 -35.47
C ARG A 372 -6.40 -23.39 -35.10
N THR A 373 -7.31 -23.62 -34.15
CA THR A 373 -8.23 -22.59 -33.65
C THR A 373 -7.46 -21.48 -32.89
N ILE A 374 -6.52 -21.86 -32.03
CA ILE A 374 -5.67 -20.92 -31.27
C ILE A 374 -4.86 -20.04 -32.23
N ARG A 375 -4.13 -20.67 -33.17
CA ARG A 375 -3.34 -19.99 -34.20
C ARG A 375 -4.20 -19.01 -34.98
N LYS A 376 -5.31 -19.48 -35.55
CA LYS A 376 -6.21 -18.64 -36.35
C LYS A 376 -6.70 -17.42 -35.57
N SER A 377 -7.15 -17.61 -34.33
CA SER A 377 -7.64 -16.51 -33.48
C SER A 377 -6.58 -15.43 -33.27
N ILE A 378 -5.35 -15.82 -32.95
CA ILE A 378 -4.27 -14.86 -32.63
C ILE A 378 -3.82 -14.11 -33.87
N LEU A 379 -3.62 -14.81 -34.99
CA LEU A 379 -3.19 -14.15 -36.21
C LEU A 379 -4.27 -13.21 -36.74
N GLN A 380 -5.56 -13.58 -36.64
CA GLN A 380 -6.67 -12.69 -36.97
C GLN A 380 -6.69 -11.44 -36.08
N ASP A 381 -6.45 -11.59 -34.77
CA ASP A 381 -6.37 -10.46 -33.85
C ASP A 381 -5.19 -9.53 -34.14
N ILE A 382 -4.04 -10.07 -34.56
CA ILE A 382 -2.88 -9.28 -34.98
C ILE A 382 -3.19 -8.55 -36.30
N ALA A 383 -3.67 -9.27 -37.32
CA ALA A 383 -4.01 -8.69 -38.60
C ALA A 383 -5.04 -7.56 -38.44
N ARG A 384 -6.07 -7.75 -37.61
CA ARG A 384 -7.06 -6.71 -37.29
C ARG A 384 -6.44 -5.44 -36.71
N ARG A 385 -5.41 -5.57 -35.86
CA ARG A 385 -4.68 -4.41 -35.28
C ARG A 385 -3.84 -3.69 -36.33
N ILE A 386 -3.13 -4.42 -37.18
CA ILE A 386 -2.38 -3.84 -38.31
C ILE A 386 -3.33 -3.11 -39.27
N GLU A 387 -4.45 -3.74 -39.62
CA GLU A 387 -5.46 -3.12 -40.50
C GLU A 387 -6.08 -1.86 -39.88
N LYS A 388 -6.26 -1.81 -38.55
CA LYS A 388 -6.75 -0.62 -37.85
C LYS A 388 -5.84 0.59 -38.05
N ILE A 389 -4.52 0.39 -37.97
CA ILE A 389 -3.52 1.44 -38.25
C ILE A 389 -3.59 1.83 -39.72
N ARG A 390 -3.54 0.83 -40.61
CA ARG A 390 -3.57 1.04 -42.07
C ARG A 390 -4.78 1.86 -42.52
N CYS A 391 -5.98 1.57 -41.98
CA CYS A 391 -7.21 2.28 -42.34
C CYS A 391 -7.22 3.76 -41.93
N ARG A 392 -6.38 4.17 -40.97
CA ARG A 392 -6.26 5.56 -40.50
C ARG A 392 -5.08 6.29 -41.14
N ALA A 393 -4.22 5.55 -41.83
CA ALA A 393 -2.99 6.03 -42.39
C ALA A 393 -3.17 6.61 -43.79
N THR A 394 -2.44 7.69 -44.09
CA THR A 394 -2.28 8.20 -45.46
C THR A 394 -1.50 7.20 -46.33
N ILE A 395 -1.44 7.42 -47.66
CA ILE A 395 -0.70 6.53 -48.56
C ILE A 395 0.79 6.46 -48.20
N GLN A 396 1.39 7.60 -47.85
CA GLN A 396 2.79 7.68 -47.40
C GLN A 396 3.00 6.90 -46.09
N GLU A 397 2.12 7.11 -45.12
CA GLU A 397 2.14 6.41 -43.84
C GLU A 397 1.95 4.89 -43.99
N GLN A 398 1.07 4.45 -44.91
CA GLN A 398 0.89 3.03 -45.21
C GLN A 398 2.13 2.40 -45.83
N THR A 399 2.82 3.13 -46.72
CA THR A 399 4.07 2.68 -47.33
C THR A 399 5.14 2.51 -46.26
N PHE A 400 5.31 3.50 -45.39
CA PHE A 400 6.23 3.41 -44.26
C PHE A 400 5.89 2.25 -43.32
N LEU A 401 4.62 2.10 -42.95
CA LEU A 401 4.14 0.98 -42.13
C LEU A 401 4.56 -0.38 -42.70
N PHE A 402 4.30 -0.64 -43.97
CA PHE A 402 4.65 -1.93 -44.57
C PHE A 402 6.15 -2.12 -44.68
N ASN A 403 6.92 -1.10 -45.05
CA ASN A 403 8.38 -1.18 -45.07
C ASN A 403 8.94 -1.62 -43.71
N VAL A 404 8.46 -1.01 -42.62
CA VAL A 404 8.88 -1.37 -41.25
C VAL A 404 8.54 -2.83 -40.93
N LEU A 405 7.32 -3.27 -41.23
CA LEU A 405 6.91 -4.66 -40.98
C LEU A 405 7.76 -5.65 -41.81
N CYS A 406 8.03 -5.34 -43.07
CA CYS A 406 8.72 -6.26 -43.96
C CYS A 406 10.21 -6.37 -43.65
N ILE A 407 10.84 -5.26 -43.25
CA ILE A 407 12.22 -5.27 -42.75
C ILE A 407 12.32 -6.11 -41.48
N LEU A 408 11.44 -5.92 -40.50
CA LEU A 408 11.44 -6.71 -39.26
C LEU A 408 11.09 -8.19 -39.46
N SER A 409 10.53 -8.56 -40.61
CA SER A 409 10.37 -9.97 -41.00
C SER A 409 11.66 -10.57 -41.56
N SER A 410 12.54 -9.73 -42.10
CA SER A 410 13.83 -10.13 -42.69
C SER A 410 14.98 -10.08 -41.67
N GLN A 411 14.94 -9.16 -40.72
CA GLN A 411 15.95 -8.96 -39.67
C GLN A 411 15.32 -8.83 -38.27
N PRO A 412 16.05 -9.17 -37.20
CA PRO A 412 15.48 -9.23 -35.85
C PRO A 412 15.12 -7.85 -35.26
N GLU A 413 15.77 -6.78 -35.72
CA GLU A 413 15.59 -5.43 -35.23
C GLU A 413 15.76 -4.39 -36.34
N ILE A 414 15.22 -3.19 -36.13
CA ILE A 414 15.40 -2.03 -37.02
C ILE A 414 15.88 -0.83 -36.20
N THR A 415 16.99 -0.24 -36.60
CA THR A 415 17.62 0.90 -35.95
C THR A 415 16.91 2.21 -36.27
N ILE A 416 17.14 3.24 -35.47
CA ILE A 416 16.59 4.59 -35.75
C ILE A 416 17.15 5.15 -37.06
N ASP A 417 18.42 4.88 -37.37
CA ASP A 417 19.05 5.36 -38.61
C ASP A 417 18.41 4.72 -39.84
N GLU A 418 18.16 3.40 -39.83
CA GLU A 418 17.42 2.72 -40.90
C GLU A 418 15.99 3.29 -41.05
N LEU A 419 15.30 3.57 -39.93
CA LEU A 419 13.98 4.19 -39.97
C LEU A 419 14.01 5.59 -40.62
N ILE A 420 15.06 6.37 -40.37
CA ILE A 420 15.26 7.70 -40.97
C ILE A 420 15.54 7.59 -42.48
N GLU A 421 16.24 6.55 -42.92
CA GLU A 421 16.50 6.30 -44.33
C GLU A 421 15.22 5.96 -45.10
N ILE A 422 14.32 5.18 -44.50
CA ILE A 422 13.05 4.76 -45.13
C ILE A 422 12.08 5.94 -45.26
N GLU A 423 11.96 6.75 -44.22
CA GLU A 423 11.06 7.91 -44.20
C GLU A 423 11.76 9.08 -43.53
N LYS A 424 11.94 10.18 -44.24
CA LYS A 424 12.66 11.36 -43.73
C LYS A 424 11.78 12.25 -42.86
N ASP A 425 10.46 12.23 -43.07
CA ASP A 425 9.53 13.03 -42.27
C ASP A 425 9.37 12.45 -40.85
N VAL A 426 9.86 13.20 -39.87
CA VAL A 426 9.79 12.84 -38.45
C VAL A 426 8.35 12.70 -37.96
N THR A 427 7.41 13.46 -38.51
CA THR A 427 6.00 13.44 -38.11
C THR A 427 5.35 12.13 -38.53
N VAL A 428 5.61 11.69 -39.78
CA VAL A 428 5.12 10.41 -40.32
C VAL A 428 5.72 9.25 -39.54
N ARG A 429 7.05 9.25 -39.34
CA ARG A 429 7.73 8.21 -38.56
C ARG A 429 7.16 8.09 -37.15
N GLN A 430 7.11 9.21 -36.41
CA GLN A 430 6.71 9.19 -35.01
C GLN A 430 5.25 8.78 -34.86
N LYS A 431 4.36 9.24 -35.76
CA LYS A 431 2.96 8.85 -35.76
C LYS A 431 2.80 7.33 -35.90
N ILE A 432 3.41 6.73 -36.94
CA ILE A 432 3.27 5.29 -37.18
C ILE A 432 3.96 4.45 -36.13
N LEU A 433 5.16 4.83 -35.66
CA LEU A 433 5.83 4.13 -34.58
C LEU A 433 5.04 4.18 -33.27
N ASN A 434 4.40 5.32 -32.96
CA ASN A 434 3.51 5.42 -31.80
C ASN A 434 2.27 4.53 -31.97
N GLU A 435 1.59 4.56 -33.13
CA GLU A 435 0.43 3.70 -33.38
C GLU A 435 0.78 2.20 -33.30
N LEU A 436 1.95 1.81 -33.80
CA LEU A 436 2.46 0.44 -33.71
C LEU A 436 2.76 0.02 -32.27
N ARG A 437 3.28 0.93 -31.44
CA ARG A 437 3.50 0.68 -30.01
C ARG A 437 2.18 0.61 -29.25
N ASP A 438 1.25 1.51 -29.53
CA ASP A 438 -0.07 1.58 -28.89
C ASP A 438 -0.88 0.31 -29.16
N GLU A 439 -0.78 -0.26 -30.36
CA GLU A 439 -1.39 -1.54 -30.71
C GLU A 439 -0.57 -2.76 -30.26
N THR A 440 0.51 -2.57 -29.50
CA THR A 440 1.45 -3.61 -29.02
C THR A 440 2.01 -4.50 -30.13
N ILE A 441 2.34 -3.88 -31.26
CA ILE A 441 2.99 -4.52 -32.41
C ILE A 441 4.51 -4.41 -32.29
N LEU A 442 5.01 -3.21 -31.97
CA LEU A 442 6.43 -2.93 -31.80
C LEU A 442 6.76 -2.52 -30.37
N ILE A 443 7.99 -2.81 -29.98
CA ILE A 443 8.63 -2.29 -28.77
C ILE A 443 10.00 -1.73 -29.12
N ARG A 444 10.49 -0.81 -28.29
CA ARG A 444 11.82 -0.24 -28.42
C ARG A 444 12.78 -1.05 -27.54
N SER A 445 13.85 -1.56 -28.13
CA SER A 445 14.90 -2.28 -27.42
C SER A 445 15.74 -1.30 -26.58
N VAL A 446 15.98 -1.64 -25.31
CA VAL A 446 16.78 -0.82 -24.38
C VAL A 446 18.25 -0.81 -24.76
N SER A 447 18.77 -1.92 -25.29
CA SER A 447 20.21 -2.11 -25.50
C SER A 447 20.77 -1.36 -26.71
N ALA A 448 19.94 -1.08 -27.72
CA ALA A 448 20.39 -0.57 -29.02
C ALA A 448 19.61 0.65 -29.52
N GLY A 449 18.54 1.07 -28.82
CA GLY A 449 17.63 2.10 -29.32
C GLY A 449 16.88 1.69 -30.59
N SER A 450 16.92 0.41 -30.96
CA SER A 450 16.23 -0.20 -32.10
C SER A 450 14.78 -0.55 -31.78
N TYR A 451 14.00 -0.93 -32.79
CA TYR A 451 12.65 -1.47 -32.65
C TYR A 451 12.64 -2.95 -33.01
N ILE A 452 11.86 -3.73 -32.27
CA ILE A 452 11.64 -5.15 -32.53
C ILE A 452 10.14 -5.46 -32.47
N TYR A 453 9.74 -6.59 -33.03
CA TYR A 453 8.39 -7.10 -32.79
C TYR A 453 8.18 -7.43 -31.33
N HIS A 454 7.03 -7.01 -30.80
CA HIS A 454 6.65 -7.30 -29.41
C HIS A 454 6.48 -8.82 -29.16
N SER A 455 6.18 -9.62 -30.18
CA SER A 455 6.05 -11.08 -30.07
C SER A 455 6.28 -11.80 -31.39
N GLN A 456 6.76 -13.04 -31.31
CA GLN A 456 6.98 -13.90 -32.48
C GLN A 456 5.71 -14.12 -33.32
N SER A 457 4.53 -14.13 -32.69
CA SER A 457 3.26 -14.31 -33.40
C SER A 457 2.98 -13.20 -34.41
N ILE A 458 3.53 -12.00 -34.19
CA ILE A 458 3.41 -10.87 -35.12
C ILE A 458 4.23 -11.14 -36.36
N ARG A 459 5.47 -11.59 -36.20
CA ARG A 459 6.33 -11.99 -37.31
C ARG A 459 5.66 -13.04 -38.18
N VAL A 460 5.14 -14.10 -37.55
CA VAL A 460 4.39 -15.16 -38.25
C VAL A 460 3.17 -14.60 -39.00
N CYS A 461 2.45 -13.64 -38.40
CA CYS A 461 1.31 -12.99 -39.06
C CYS A 461 1.74 -12.18 -40.30
N VAL A 462 2.83 -11.43 -40.21
CA VAL A 462 3.34 -10.62 -41.32
C VAL A 462 3.84 -11.51 -42.46
N GLU A 463 4.59 -12.56 -42.13
CA GLU A 463 5.09 -13.55 -43.09
C GLU A 463 3.96 -14.34 -43.80
N GLU A 464 2.79 -14.50 -43.17
CA GLU A 464 1.64 -15.21 -43.77
C GLU A 464 0.68 -14.31 -44.53
N TYR A 465 0.30 -13.15 -43.95
CA TYR A 465 -0.78 -12.31 -44.48
C TYR A 465 -0.29 -11.12 -45.29
N TYR A 466 0.96 -10.72 -45.11
CA TYR A 466 1.50 -9.48 -45.66
C TYR A 466 2.72 -9.69 -46.54
N LYS A 467 3.11 -10.95 -46.78
CA LYS A 467 4.25 -11.32 -47.65
C LYS A 467 4.18 -10.71 -49.04
N ASP A 468 2.99 -10.65 -49.64
CA ASP A 468 2.79 -10.08 -50.98
C ASP A 468 2.93 -8.55 -51.01
N LYS A 469 3.03 -7.91 -49.85
CA LYS A 469 3.21 -6.46 -49.70
C LYS A 469 4.65 -6.06 -49.32
N CYS A 470 5.58 -7.02 -49.22
CA CYS A 470 6.93 -6.82 -48.66
C CYS A 470 8.08 -6.58 -49.66
#